data_AF-W2R0E0-F1
#
_entry.id   AF-W2R0E0-F1
#
_cell.length_a   1.000
_cell.length_b   1.000
_cell.length_c   1.000
_cell.angle_alpha   90.00
_cell.angle_beta   90.00
_cell.angle_gamma   90.00
#
_symmetry.space_group_name_H-M   'P 1'
#
loop_
_entity.id
_entity.type
_entity.pdbx_description
1 polymer ?
#
loop_
_entity_poly.entity_id
_entity_poly.type
_entity_poly.pdbx_seq_one_letter_code
_entity_poly.pdbx_strand_id
1 'polypeptide(L)'
;MDPKKPGYKHPDSLLNPINRKEVLRVVSNLRSACCGGATMKVSLAASSQLDTINMLHALQVEVEDLGVVIDYLRKVQLPGVVTQCGCCKRKLQLLMIIPCGHLCCADCVEDRMKRVGPSCFRCNAVFDREAFQSRC
;
A
#
# COMPACT_ATOMS: atom_id res chain seq x y z
N MET A 1 -3.54 -24.96 -28.48
CA MET A 1 -2.13 -24.99 -28.93
C MET A 1 -2.11 -25.60 -30.31
N ASP A 2 -1.67 -24.88 -31.34
CA ASP A 2 -1.56 -25.43 -32.70
C ASP A 2 -0.44 -26.49 -32.72
N PRO A 3 -0.75 -27.77 -32.98
CA PRO A 3 0.26 -28.83 -33.05
C PRO A 3 1.32 -28.59 -34.13
N LYS A 4 1.02 -27.78 -35.16
CA LYS A 4 1.88 -27.52 -36.30
C LYS A 4 2.88 -26.38 -36.07
N LYS A 5 2.64 -25.51 -35.08
CA LYS A 5 3.56 -24.44 -34.65
C LYS A 5 3.66 -24.43 -33.13
N PRO A 6 4.55 -25.26 -32.54
CA PRO A 6 4.75 -25.27 -31.10
C PRO A 6 5.22 -23.88 -30.63
N GLY A 7 4.92 -23.54 -29.38
CA GLY A 7 5.11 -22.18 -28.85
C GLY A 7 6.48 -21.57 -29.18
N TYR A 8 7.58 -22.31 -29.01
CA TYR A 8 8.93 -21.82 -29.31
C TYR A 8 9.21 -21.48 -30.79
N LYS A 9 8.35 -21.93 -31.73
CA LYS A 9 8.41 -21.59 -33.16
C LYS A 9 7.31 -20.62 -33.59
N HIS A 10 6.33 -20.33 -32.73
CA HIS A 10 5.24 -19.44 -33.08
C HIS A 10 5.73 -17.98 -33.03
N PRO A 11 5.52 -17.18 -34.08
CA PRO A 11 6.07 -15.82 -34.18
C PRO A 11 5.60 -14.89 -33.06
N ASP A 12 4.38 -15.08 -32.55
CA ASP A 12 3.85 -14.26 -31.44
C ASP A 12 4.08 -14.86 -30.04
N SER A 13 4.71 -16.03 -29.93
CA SER A 13 4.88 -16.66 -28.63
C SER A 13 6.02 -16.04 -27.83
N LEU A 14 5.77 -15.81 -26.55
CA LEU A 14 6.80 -15.46 -25.57
C LEU A 14 7.82 -16.59 -25.32
N LEU A 15 7.57 -17.79 -25.83
CA LEU A 15 8.54 -18.90 -25.77
C LEU A 15 9.49 -18.91 -26.97
N ASN A 16 9.24 -18.07 -27.98
CA ASN A 16 10.11 -17.93 -29.14
C ASN A 16 11.35 -17.09 -28.79
N PRO A 17 12.58 -17.60 -29.03
CA PRO A 17 13.82 -16.87 -28.73
C PRO A 17 13.92 -15.50 -29.38
N ILE A 18 13.29 -15.29 -30.55
CA ILE A 18 13.28 -14.02 -31.28
C ILE A 18 12.56 -12.94 -30.45
N ASN A 19 11.57 -13.33 -29.64
CA ASN A 19 10.76 -12.42 -28.83
C ASN A 19 11.37 -12.12 -27.46
N ARG A 20 12.62 -12.52 -27.20
CA ARG A 20 13.28 -12.38 -25.89
C ARG A 20 13.18 -10.97 -25.31
N LYS A 21 13.26 -9.92 -26.14
CA LYS A 21 13.10 -8.53 -25.71
C LYS A 21 11.69 -8.25 -25.16
N GLU A 22 10.67 -8.71 -25.86
CA GLU A 22 9.26 -8.58 -25.45
C GLU A 22 8.95 -9.43 -24.22
N VAL A 23 9.54 -10.62 -24.11
CA VAL A 23 9.46 -11.46 -22.90
C VAL A 23 10.03 -10.74 -21.69
N LEU A 24 11.22 -10.15 -21.82
CA LEU A 24 11.84 -9.39 -20.73
C LEU A 24 10.98 -8.18 -20.33
N ARG A 25 10.36 -7.50 -21.30
CA ARG A 25 9.42 -6.41 -21.03
C ARG A 25 8.15 -6.91 -20.33
N VAL A 26 7.58 -8.02 -20.77
CA VAL A 26 6.42 -8.65 -20.11
C VAL A 26 6.76 -9.09 -18.70
N VAL A 27 7.93 -9.72 -18.48
CA VAL A 27 8.41 -10.11 -17.15
C VAL A 27 8.66 -8.89 -16.27
N SER A 28 9.22 -7.81 -16.82
CA SER A 28 9.38 -6.55 -16.10
C SER A 28 8.04 -5.93 -15.71
N ASN A 29 7.09 -5.87 -16.64
CA ASN A 29 5.74 -5.34 -16.39
C ASN A 29 4.99 -6.22 -15.38
N LEU A 30 5.13 -7.54 -15.48
CA LEU A 30 4.55 -8.50 -14.54
C LEU A 30 5.18 -8.34 -13.16
N ARG A 31 6.51 -8.13 -13.04
CA ARG A 31 7.16 -7.80 -11.77
C ARG A 31 6.71 -6.46 -11.22
N SER A 32 6.54 -5.44 -12.04
CA SER A 32 5.99 -4.16 -11.61
C SER A 32 4.56 -4.31 -11.08
N ALA A 33 3.72 -5.08 -11.77
CA ALA A 33 2.33 -5.31 -11.39
C ALA A 33 2.18 -6.23 -10.17
N CYS A 34 3.01 -7.27 -10.04
CA CYS A 34 2.88 -8.31 -9.00
C CYS A 34 3.76 -8.07 -7.77
N CYS A 35 4.89 -7.35 -7.90
CA CYS A 35 5.86 -7.18 -6.82
C CYS A 35 5.98 -5.73 -6.34
N GLY A 36 5.17 -4.79 -6.85
CA GLY A 36 5.30 -3.36 -6.50
C GLY A 36 6.69 -2.79 -6.78
N GLY A 37 7.45 -3.41 -7.70
CA GLY A 37 8.87 -3.13 -7.95
C GLY A 37 9.15 -1.79 -8.66
N ALA A 38 8.13 -0.96 -8.84
CA ALA A 38 8.34 0.44 -9.14
C ALA A 38 8.44 1.18 -7.80
N THR A 39 9.54 1.88 -7.55
CA THR A 39 9.58 2.96 -6.55
C THR A 39 8.53 3.98 -6.93
N MET A 40 7.31 3.82 -6.40
CA MET A 40 6.22 4.74 -6.65
C MET A 40 6.56 6.02 -5.91
N LYS A 41 6.65 7.14 -6.62
CA LYS A 41 6.75 8.44 -5.95
C LYS A 41 5.37 8.73 -5.36
N VAL A 42 5.24 8.60 -4.04
CA VAL A 42 4.03 9.03 -3.35
C VAL A 42 4.06 10.56 -3.32
N SER A 43 3.12 11.17 -4.02
CA SER A 43 2.93 12.62 -3.99
C SER A 43 1.79 12.93 -3.03
N LEU A 44 2.13 13.51 -1.88
CA LEU A 44 1.16 13.94 -0.88
C LEU A 44 1.19 15.46 -0.79
N ALA A 45 0.07 16.12 -1.11
CA ALA A 45 -0.03 17.57 -0.98
C ALA A 45 0.18 17.99 0.47
N ALA A 46 0.83 19.14 0.69
CA ALA A 46 1.06 19.67 2.03
C ALA A 46 -0.25 19.94 2.79
N SER A 47 -1.30 20.35 2.08
CA SER A 47 -2.66 20.50 2.65
C SER A 47 -3.19 19.18 3.19
N SER A 48 -3.06 18.07 2.45
CA SER A 48 -3.52 16.75 2.88
C SER A 48 -2.79 16.23 4.13
N GLN A 49 -1.51 16.56 4.28
CA GLN A 49 -0.77 16.25 5.53
C GLN A 49 -1.34 17.02 6.71
N LEU A 50 -1.57 18.33 6.53
CA LEU A 50 -2.11 19.18 7.58
C LEU A 50 -3.53 18.77 7.97
N ASP A 51 -4.36 18.42 7.00
CA ASP A 51 -5.73 17.92 7.24
C ASP A 51 -5.72 16.61 8.05
N THR A 52 -4.80 15.71 7.73
CA THR A 52 -4.61 14.45 8.48
C THR A 52 -4.20 14.75 9.93
N ILE A 53 -3.23 15.64 10.15
CA ILE A 53 -2.75 16.02 11.48
C ILE A 53 -3.87 16.69 12.28
N ASN A 54 -4.61 17.61 11.67
CA ASN A 54 -5.75 18.29 12.30
C ASN A 54 -6.87 17.31 12.68
N MET A 55 -7.16 16.33 11.82
CA MET A 55 -8.11 15.27 12.12
C MET A 55 -7.71 14.49 13.37
N LEU A 56 -6.44 14.06 13.45
CA LEU A 56 -5.95 13.26 14.58
C LEU A 56 -5.91 14.08 15.88
N HIS A 57 -5.59 15.38 15.81
CA HIS A 57 -5.74 16.28 16.95
C HIS A 57 -7.20 16.38 17.43
N ALA A 58 -8.15 16.50 16.49
CA ALA A 58 -9.57 16.54 16.84
C ALA A 58 -10.07 15.23 17.48
N LEU A 59 -9.44 14.10 17.14
CA LEU A 59 -9.69 12.78 17.72
C LEU A 59 -8.92 12.52 19.02
N GLN A 60 -8.18 13.52 19.54
CA GLN A 60 -7.42 13.44 20.78
C GLN A 60 -6.41 12.27 20.78
N VAL A 61 -5.77 12.01 19.64
CA VAL A 61 -4.70 11.00 19.56
C VAL A 61 -3.53 11.42 20.45
N GLU A 62 -2.97 10.46 21.18
CA GLU A 62 -1.81 10.66 22.06
C GLU A 62 -0.63 11.27 21.31
N VAL A 63 0.15 12.10 22.01
CA VAL A 63 1.25 12.86 21.41
C VAL A 63 2.31 11.93 20.81
N GLU A 64 2.57 10.80 21.45
CA GLU A 64 3.52 9.79 20.95
C GLU A 64 3.06 9.18 19.63
N ASP A 65 1.79 8.78 19.53
CA ASP A 65 1.23 8.18 18.31
C ASP A 65 1.11 9.22 17.19
N LEU A 66 0.81 10.47 17.52
CA LEU A 66 0.85 11.58 16.55
C LEU A 66 2.26 11.81 16.01
N GLY A 67 3.28 11.74 16.86
CA GLY A 67 4.68 11.82 16.45
C GLY A 67 5.06 10.73 15.43
N VAL A 68 4.57 9.51 15.62
CA VAL A 68 4.73 8.40 14.67
C VAL A 68 4.07 8.70 13.32
N VAL A 69 2.86 9.26 13.33
CA VAL A 69 2.16 9.64 12.09
C VAL A 69 2.90 10.74 11.34
N ILE A 70 3.37 11.79 12.03
CA ILE A 70 4.11 12.89 11.41
C ILE A 70 5.39 12.38 10.76
N ASP A 71 6.12 11.50 11.45
CA ASP A 71 7.33 10.88 10.92
C ASP A 71 7.02 10.01 9.68
N TYR A 72 5.94 9.24 9.73
CA TYR A 72 5.46 8.45 8.58
C TYR A 72 5.11 9.33 7.38
N LEU A 73 4.32 10.39 7.56
CA LEU A 73 3.90 11.31 6.49
C LEU A 73 5.10 11.99 5.82
N ARG A 74 6.16 12.29 6.59
CA ARG A 74 7.42 12.82 6.04
C ARG A 74 8.18 11.76 5.24
N LYS A 75 8.28 10.54 5.77
CA LYS A 75 9.07 9.44 5.20
C LYS A 75 8.44 8.83 3.95
N VAL A 76 7.11 8.71 3.89
CA VAL A 76 6.40 8.04 2.79
C VAL A 76 6.63 8.71 1.43
N GLN A 77 6.93 10.01 1.41
CA GLN A 77 7.24 10.78 0.21
C GLN A 77 8.64 10.50 -0.35
N LEU A 78 9.52 9.91 0.46
CA LEU A 78 10.89 9.58 0.05
C LEU A 78 10.89 8.25 -0.74
N PRO A 79 11.45 8.23 -1.96
CA PRO A 79 11.53 7.01 -2.76
C PRO A 79 12.25 5.88 -2.02
N GLY A 80 11.69 4.67 -2.06
CA GLY A 80 12.30 3.47 -1.49
C GLY A 80 12.19 3.33 0.04
N VAL A 81 11.59 4.31 0.73
CA VAL A 81 11.33 4.19 2.16
C VAL A 81 10.08 3.34 2.39
N VAL A 82 10.21 2.38 3.32
CA VAL A 82 9.13 1.47 3.70
C VAL A 82 8.89 1.53 5.20
N THR A 83 7.63 1.44 5.58
CA THR A 83 7.18 1.42 6.99
C THR A 83 6.57 0.07 7.31
N GLN A 84 6.78 -0.41 8.53
CA GLN A 84 6.29 -1.71 8.97
C GLN A 84 4.81 -1.61 9.40
N CYS A 85 3.97 -2.47 8.84
CA CYS A 85 2.58 -2.60 9.26
C CYS A 85 2.48 -3.08 10.72
N GLY A 86 1.67 -2.41 11.54
CA GLY A 86 1.45 -2.76 12.95
C GLY A 86 0.87 -4.17 13.16
N CYS A 87 0.04 -4.64 12.22
CA CYS A 87 -0.58 -5.97 12.23
C CYS A 87 0.36 -7.06 11.63
N CYS A 88 0.42 -7.20 10.30
CA CYS A 88 1.14 -8.29 9.63
C CYS A 88 2.67 -8.15 9.58
N LYS A 89 3.25 -7.07 10.11
CA LYS A 89 4.69 -6.80 10.14
C LYS A 89 5.40 -6.71 8.77
N ARG A 90 4.67 -6.77 7.64
CA ARG A 90 5.23 -6.49 6.31
C ARG A 90 5.72 -5.03 6.23
N LYS A 91 6.83 -4.81 5.52
CA LYS A 91 7.35 -3.47 5.22
C LYS A 91 6.77 -3.02 3.89
N LEU A 92 6.03 -1.92 3.90
CA LEU A 92 5.30 -1.40 2.75
C LEU A 92 5.55 0.11 2.64
N GLN A 93 5.57 0.63 1.43
CA GLN A 93 5.70 2.07 1.23
C GLN A 93 4.45 2.81 1.77
N LEU A 94 3.26 2.30 1.45
CA LEU A 94 1.98 2.87 1.85
C LEU A 94 1.31 2.05 2.96
N LEU A 95 0.96 2.72 4.04
CA LEU A 95 0.12 2.25 5.14
C LEU A 95 -1.05 3.23 5.33
N MET A 96 -2.16 2.69 5.84
CA MET A 96 -3.28 3.47 6.33
C MET A 96 -2.99 3.97 7.74
N ILE A 97 -3.33 5.23 8.00
CA ILE A 97 -3.33 5.83 9.33
C ILE A 97 -4.70 5.59 9.95
N ILE A 98 -4.78 4.76 10.98
CA ILE A 98 -6.02 4.47 11.70
C ILE A 98 -6.40 5.70 12.56
N PRO A 99 -7.69 5.97 12.85
CA PRO A 99 -8.09 7.16 13.63
C PRO A 99 -7.42 7.32 15.00
N CYS A 100 -6.93 6.23 15.58
CA CYS A 100 -6.13 6.24 16.81
C CYS A 100 -4.62 6.49 16.59
N GLY A 101 -4.18 6.90 15.40
CA GLY A 101 -2.77 7.15 15.05
C GLY A 101 -1.94 5.93 14.65
N HIS A 102 -2.45 4.72 14.85
CA HIS A 102 -1.72 3.50 14.48
C HIS A 102 -1.63 3.28 12.97
N LEU A 103 -0.53 2.65 12.50
CA LEU A 103 -0.30 2.38 11.07
C LEU A 103 -0.56 0.91 10.72
N CYS A 104 -1.39 0.65 9.71
CA CYS A 104 -1.69 -0.71 9.21
C CYS A 104 -1.82 -0.73 7.68
N CYS A 105 -1.52 -1.87 7.05
CA CYS A 105 -1.73 -2.01 5.61
C CYS A 105 -3.21 -2.16 5.29
N ALA A 106 -3.61 -1.78 4.07
CA ALA A 106 -5.01 -1.85 3.62
C ALA A 106 -5.62 -3.24 3.81
N ASP A 107 -4.91 -4.31 3.44
CA ASP A 107 -5.38 -5.69 3.62
C ASP A 107 -5.71 -6.01 5.08
N CYS A 108 -4.88 -5.57 6.03
CA CYS A 108 -5.11 -5.83 7.46
C CYS A 108 -6.29 -5.02 8.00
N VAL A 109 -6.49 -3.80 7.51
CA VAL A 109 -7.65 -2.98 7.87
C VAL A 109 -8.92 -3.63 7.32
N GLU A 110 -8.92 -4.03 6.06
CA GLU A 110 -10.06 -4.68 5.41
C GLU A 110 -10.44 -6.01 6.08
N ASP A 111 -9.45 -6.86 6.38
CA ASP A 111 -9.68 -8.14 7.06
C ASP A 111 -10.25 -7.92 8.47
N ARG A 112 -9.72 -6.95 9.22
CA ARG A 112 -10.25 -6.58 10.54
C ARG A 112 -11.69 -6.06 10.46
N MET A 113 -11.99 -5.22 9.47
CA MET A 113 -13.34 -4.72 9.20
C MET A 113 -14.34 -5.84 8.95
N LYS A 114 -13.97 -6.83 8.12
CA LYS A 114 -14.84 -7.96 7.76
C LYS A 114 -15.09 -8.92 8.91
N ARG A 115 -14.06 -9.19 9.73
CA ARG A 115 -14.13 -10.22 10.79
C ARG A 115 -14.61 -9.72 12.14
N VAL A 116 -14.28 -8.49 12.49
CA VAL A 116 -14.49 -7.92 13.84
C VAL A 116 -15.31 -6.65 13.79
N GLY A 117 -15.16 -5.84 12.74
CA GLY A 117 -15.76 -4.52 12.63
C GLY A 117 -14.72 -3.39 12.80
N PRO A 118 -15.16 -2.12 12.80
CA PRO A 118 -14.28 -0.97 12.66
C PRO A 118 -13.51 -0.66 13.94
N SER A 119 -12.40 -1.35 14.12
CA SER A 119 -11.53 -1.24 15.29
C SER A 119 -10.06 -1.38 14.93
N CYS A 120 -9.19 -0.72 15.69
CA CYS A 120 -7.75 -0.84 15.52
C CYS A 120 -7.27 -2.24 15.92
N PHE A 121 -6.40 -2.85 15.11
CA PHE A 121 -5.80 -4.15 15.45
C PHE A 121 -4.93 -4.10 16.72
N ARG A 122 -4.28 -2.97 17.02
CA ARG A 122 -3.30 -2.85 18.12
C ARG A 122 -3.95 -2.49 19.45
N CYS A 123 -4.77 -1.44 19.48
CA CYS A 123 -5.37 -0.93 20.73
C CYS A 123 -6.87 -1.23 20.87
N ASN A 124 -7.49 -1.88 19.88
CA ASN A 124 -8.93 -2.15 19.82
C ASN A 124 -9.84 -0.90 19.87
N ALA A 125 -9.28 0.31 19.76
CA ALA A 125 -10.07 1.53 19.63
C ALA A 125 -11.04 1.41 18.46
N VAL A 126 -12.32 1.52 18.76
CA VAL A 126 -13.42 1.51 17.78
C VAL A 126 -13.46 2.88 17.11
N PHE A 127 -13.74 2.89 15.82
CA PHE A 127 -13.87 4.14 15.08
C PHE A 127 -15.04 4.07 14.10
N ASP A 128 -15.53 5.23 13.71
CA ASP A 128 -16.60 5.35 12.74
C ASP A 128 -16.08 5.04 11.33
N ARG A 129 -16.74 4.10 10.63
CA ARG A 129 -16.33 3.66 9.31
C ARG A 129 -16.57 4.73 8.24
N GLU A 130 -17.70 5.41 8.29
CA GLU A 130 -18.06 6.41 7.28
C GLU A 130 -17.14 7.64 7.40
N ALA A 131 -16.85 8.08 8.62
CA ALA A 131 -15.90 9.15 8.90
C ALA A 131 -14.48 8.76 8.45
N PHE A 132 -14.10 7.49 8.60
CA PHE A 132 -12.80 6.99 8.15
C PHE A 132 -12.68 6.91 6.63
N GLN A 133 -13.74 6.50 5.94
CA GLN A 133 -13.74 6.36 4.47
C GLN A 133 -13.93 7.71 3.74
N SER A 134 -14.62 8.67 4.34
CA SER A 134 -14.89 9.98 3.72
C SER A 134 -13.74 10.99 3.84
N ARG A 135 -12.72 10.68 4.64
CA ARG A 135 -11.61 11.61 4.95
C ARG A 135 -10.22 11.06 4.59
N CYS A 136 -10.14 9.91 3.92
CA CYS A 136 -8.91 9.31 3.39
C CYS A 136 -8.82 9.43 1.87
#